data_AF-A0A2P2JIK4-F1
#
_entry.id   AF-A0A2P2JIK4-F1
#
_cell.length_a   1.000
_cell.length_b   1.000
_cell.length_c   1.000
_cell.angle_alpha   90.00
_cell.angle_beta   90.00
_cell.angle_gamma   90.00
#
_symmetry.space_group_name_H-M   'P 1'
#
loop_
_entity.id
_entity.type
_entity.pdbx_description
1 polymer ?
#
loop_
_entity_poly.entity_id
_entity_poly.type
_entity_poly.pdbx_seq_one_letter_code
_entity_poly.pdbx_strand_id
1 'polypeptide(L)'
;MKLRSILQEFTFEDEFIKSPLVYQFSSLGSLDEKWMTELATSMSSGCSEDKTPLGLGEPQIIWPTVEDVRCSLEGYGAGNAIPSPLKNVEKTFLKKYWAKWKAVHTGRCRAMPHIKTFTRYNGQKLAWLLLTSANLSKAAWGALQKNNSQLMIRSYELGVLFLPSLIRRPGYGFSCTKIGNGPQDKHASKKSEQSKLLMSKLVTLSWEETADSFSRVIRLPVPYELPPQPYSAEDVPWSWDRQYSKKDVYSQVWPRHV
;
A
#
# COMPACT_ATOMS: atom_id res chain seq x y z
N MET A 1 6.96 7.20 -12.66
CA MET A 1 6.86 6.65 -14.04
C MET A 1 7.15 5.16 -14.15
N LYS A 2 8.20 4.59 -13.51
CA LYS A 2 8.51 3.15 -13.63
C LYS A 2 7.35 2.22 -13.24
N LEU A 3 6.67 2.49 -12.13
CA LEU A 3 5.49 1.72 -11.70
C LEU A 3 4.40 1.69 -12.78
N ARG A 4 4.08 2.86 -13.37
CA ARG A 4 3.11 2.99 -14.46
C ARG A 4 3.45 2.04 -15.61
N SER A 5 4.70 2.07 -16.08
CA SER A 5 5.15 1.22 -17.18
C SER A 5 5.01 -0.26 -16.86
N ILE A 6 5.41 -0.70 -15.66
CA ILE A 6 5.26 -2.10 -15.25
C ILE A 6 3.78 -2.49 -15.22
N LEU A 7 2.92 -1.68 -14.60
CA LEU A 7 1.49 -1.99 -14.50
C LEU A 7 0.80 -2.05 -15.88
N GLN A 8 1.24 -1.26 -16.86
CA GLN A 8 0.73 -1.30 -18.23
C GLN A 8 1.04 -2.62 -18.96
N GLU A 9 2.07 -3.36 -18.52
CA GLU A 9 2.45 -4.65 -19.10
C GLU A 9 1.62 -5.82 -18.53
N PHE A 10 0.82 -5.58 -17.48
CA PHE A 10 0.03 -6.60 -16.80
C PHE A 10 -1.47 -6.50 -17.10
N THR A 11 -2.09 -7.67 -17.14
CA THR A 11 -3.54 -7.84 -17.21
C THR A 11 -4.08 -8.21 -15.83
N PHE A 12 -5.22 -7.64 -15.46
CA PHE A 12 -5.86 -7.81 -14.15
C PHE A 12 -7.29 -8.34 -14.31
N GLU A 13 -7.86 -8.93 -13.26
CA GLU A 13 -9.26 -9.38 -13.25
C GLU A 13 -10.23 -8.18 -13.29
N ASP A 14 -11.38 -8.34 -13.95
CA ASP A 14 -12.40 -7.28 -14.15
C ASP A 14 -12.91 -6.67 -12.84
N GLU A 15 -12.86 -7.44 -11.74
CA GLU A 15 -13.21 -6.97 -10.40
C GLU A 15 -12.35 -5.80 -9.92
N PHE A 16 -11.19 -5.56 -10.55
CA PHE A 16 -10.33 -4.42 -10.24
C PHE A 16 -10.65 -3.18 -11.07
N ILE A 17 -11.60 -3.22 -12.00
CA ILE A 17 -12.05 -2.04 -12.75
C ILE A 17 -12.67 -1.04 -11.78
N LYS A 18 -12.13 0.18 -11.78
CA LYS A 18 -12.48 1.30 -10.86
C LYS A 18 -12.31 0.97 -9.37
N SER A 19 -11.63 -0.12 -9.04
CA SER A 19 -11.43 -0.51 -7.65
C SER A 19 -10.49 0.47 -6.92
N PRO A 20 -10.65 0.61 -5.59
CA PRO A 20 -9.93 1.62 -4.82
C PRO A 20 -8.42 1.38 -4.75
N LEU A 21 -7.70 2.46 -4.45
CA LEU A 21 -6.27 2.49 -4.18
C LEU A 21 -6.04 2.81 -2.70
N VAL A 22 -5.04 2.19 -2.09
CA VAL A 22 -4.58 2.55 -0.73
C VAL A 22 -3.17 3.07 -0.78
N TYR A 23 -2.94 4.23 -0.18
CA TYR A 23 -1.63 4.82 0.06
C TYR A 23 -1.38 4.84 1.57
N GLN A 24 -0.47 4.02 2.05
CA GLN A 24 -0.03 4.03 3.43
C GLN A 24 1.45 4.42 3.48
N PHE A 25 1.78 5.39 4.33
CA PHE A 25 3.13 5.91 4.47
C PHE A 25 3.35 6.53 5.86
N SER A 26 4.55 7.04 6.13
CA SER A 26 4.90 7.64 7.43
C SER A 26 5.35 9.11 7.34
N SER A 27 5.49 9.68 6.14
CA SER A 27 5.74 11.12 5.97
C SER A 27 4.97 11.67 4.77
N LEU A 28 4.55 12.94 4.87
CA LEU A 28 3.77 13.62 3.84
C LEU A 28 4.48 14.88 3.37
N GLY A 29 4.80 14.93 2.08
CA GLY A 29 5.35 16.11 1.43
C GLY A 29 4.31 17.21 1.18
N SER A 30 4.74 18.33 0.62
CA SER A 30 3.80 19.35 0.14
C SER A 30 3.18 18.92 -1.19
N LEU A 31 1.90 18.54 -1.16
CA LEU A 31 1.15 18.03 -2.31
C LEU A 31 0.13 19.05 -2.84
N ASP A 32 -0.34 18.87 -4.07
CA ASP A 32 -1.50 19.57 -4.63
C ASP A 32 -2.40 18.58 -5.38
N GLU A 33 -3.63 19.01 -5.70
CA GLU A 33 -4.64 18.16 -6.36
C GLU A 33 -4.19 17.65 -7.72
N LYS A 34 -3.48 18.48 -8.48
CA LYS A 34 -2.95 18.13 -9.80
C LYS A 34 -1.98 16.96 -9.68
N TRP A 35 -1.03 17.05 -8.77
CA TRP A 35 -0.05 15.99 -8.54
C TRP A 35 -0.68 14.71 -7.97
N MET A 36 -1.67 14.84 -7.06
CA MET A 36 -2.40 13.66 -6.57
C MET A 36 -3.13 12.93 -7.70
N THR A 37 -3.74 13.67 -8.62
CA THR A 37 -4.39 13.10 -9.82
C THR A 37 -3.38 12.42 -10.73
N GLU A 38 -2.21 13.01 -10.94
CA GLU A 38 -1.11 12.43 -11.73
C GLU A 38 -0.60 11.12 -11.11
N LEU A 39 -0.41 11.09 -9.78
CA LEU A 39 0.00 9.90 -9.07
C LEU A 39 -1.08 8.81 -9.16
N ALA A 40 -2.34 9.14 -8.90
CA ALA A 40 -3.47 8.21 -9.02
C ALA A 40 -3.61 7.64 -10.42
N THR A 41 -3.37 8.43 -11.46
CA THR A 41 -3.35 7.97 -12.86
C THR A 41 -2.25 6.93 -13.08
N SER A 42 -1.06 7.15 -12.51
CA SER A 42 0.05 6.20 -12.59
C SER A 42 -0.25 4.89 -11.85
N MET A 43 -0.85 4.99 -10.66
CA MET A 43 -1.25 3.84 -9.83
C MET A 43 -2.44 3.07 -10.42
N SER A 44 -3.22 3.70 -11.30
CA SER A 44 -4.41 3.12 -11.94
C SER A 44 -4.14 2.47 -13.30
N SER A 45 -2.87 2.35 -13.68
CA SER A 45 -2.49 1.75 -14.96
C SER A 45 -2.71 0.23 -14.97
N GLY A 46 -2.83 -0.32 -16.18
CA GLY A 46 -3.21 -1.71 -16.40
C GLY A 46 -4.57 -1.82 -17.09
N CYS A 47 -4.86 -3.02 -17.59
CA CYS A 47 -6.12 -3.34 -18.26
C CYS A 47 -6.61 -4.73 -17.85
N SER A 48 -7.90 -4.99 -18.07
CA SER A 48 -8.46 -6.33 -18.02
C SER A 48 -8.13 -7.15 -19.27
N GLU A 49 -8.55 -8.41 -19.29
CA GLU A 49 -8.25 -9.36 -20.37
C GLU A 49 -8.81 -8.89 -21.71
N ASP A 50 -9.98 -8.27 -21.70
CA ASP A 50 -10.65 -7.63 -22.84
C ASP A 50 -10.02 -6.28 -23.25
N LYS A 51 -8.88 -5.90 -22.67
CA LYS A 51 -8.20 -4.60 -22.84
C LYS A 51 -8.98 -3.39 -22.33
N THR A 52 -10.03 -3.58 -21.54
CA THR A 52 -10.69 -2.46 -20.85
C THR A 52 -9.71 -1.86 -19.82
N PRO A 53 -9.45 -0.54 -19.85
CA PRO A 53 -8.61 0.11 -18.86
C PRO A 53 -9.20 -0.08 -17.46
N LEU A 54 -8.33 -0.35 -16.47
CA LEU A 54 -8.75 -0.46 -15.08
C LEU A 54 -9.41 0.83 -14.54
N GLY A 55 -9.19 1.98 -15.20
CA GLY A 55 -9.79 3.26 -14.84
C GLY A 55 -9.23 3.84 -13.53
N LEU A 56 -9.52 5.11 -13.26
CA LEU A 56 -9.08 5.76 -12.03
C LEU A 56 -9.69 5.07 -10.81
N GLY A 57 -8.83 4.59 -9.91
CA GLY A 57 -9.25 4.11 -8.59
C GLY A 57 -9.30 5.25 -7.58
N GLU A 58 -10.26 5.20 -6.65
CA GLU A 58 -10.38 6.19 -5.58
C GLU A 58 -9.22 6.05 -4.58
N PRO A 59 -8.38 7.08 -4.38
CA PRO A 59 -7.31 7.02 -3.39
C PRO A 59 -7.84 7.08 -1.96
N GLN A 60 -7.39 6.16 -1.11
CA GLN A 60 -7.60 6.16 0.32
C GLN A 60 -6.23 6.26 1.00
N ILE A 61 -6.03 7.31 1.80
CA ILE A 61 -4.76 7.58 2.45
C ILE A 61 -4.82 7.14 3.91
N ILE A 62 -4.05 6.12 4.25
CA ILE A 62 -3.89 5.70 5.64
C ILE A 62 -2.83 6.58 6.29
N TRP A 63 -3.28 7.42 7.22
CA TRP A 63 -2.43 8.29 8.03
C TRP A 63 -2.85 8.18 9.50
N PRO A 64 -1.91 8.08 10.45
CA PRO A 64 -2.27 8.04 11.87
C PRO A 64 -2.99 9.30 12.33
N THR A 65 -4.06 9.13 13.10
CA THR A 65 -4.69 10.23 13.82
C THR A 65 -3.83 10.66 15.02
N VAL A 66 -4.15 11.82 15.58
CA VAL A 66 -3.59 12.27 16.86
C VAL A 66 -3.87 11.24 17.96
N GLU A 67 -5.05 10.65 17.95
CA GLU A 67 -5.46 9.64 18.95
C GLU A 67 -4.68 8.33 18.77
N ASP A 68 -4.46 7.89 17.53
CA ASP A 68 -3.63 6.71 17.22
C ASP A 68 -2.21 6.88 17.78
N VAL A 69 -1.59 8.04 17.57
CA VAL A 69 -0.25 8.33 18.09
C VAL A 69 -0.28 8.45 19.62
N ARG A 70 -1.21 9.22 20.20
CA ARG A 70 -1.34 9.42 21.64
C ARG A 70 -1.52 8.10 22.42
N CYS A 71 -2.31 7.19 21.87
CA CYS A 71 -2.61 5.88 22.46
C CYS A 71 -1.69 4.74 21.99
N SER A 72 -0.68 5.05 21.18
CA SER A 72 0.31 4.08 20.71
C SER A 72 1.13 3.50 21.86
N LEU A 73 1.93 2.47 21.56
CA LEU A 73 2.87 1.88 22.51
C LEU A 73 3.94 2.88 22.94
N GLU A 74 4.30 3.85 22.10
CA GLU A 74 5.36 4.83 22.35
C GLU A 74 4.79 6.22 22.73
N GLY A 75 3.46 6.34 22.85
CA GLY A 75 2.77 7.61 23.06
C GLY A 75 3.12 8.63 21.98
N TYR A 76 3.23 9.91 22.36
CA TYR A 76 3.67 10.94 21.42
C TYR A 76 5.09 10.73 20.90
N GLY A 77 5.91 9.89 21.55
CA GLY A 77 7.24 9.53 21.08
C GLY A 77 7.24 8.91 19.68
N ALA A 78 6.22 8.12 19.34
CA ALA A 78 6.05 7.55 17.99
C ALA A 78 5.93 8.63 16.90
N GLY A 79 5.42 9.82 17.26
CA GLY A 79 5.22 10.93 16.34
C GLY A 79 6.51 11.43 15.66
N ASN A 80 7.68 11.19 16.28
CA ASN A 80 8.99 11.48 15.69
C ASN A 80 9.24 10.69 14.40
N ALA A 81 8.69 9.47 14.29
CA ALA A 81 8.82 8.62 13.11
C ALA A 81 7.71 8.87 12.07
N ILE A 82 6.79 9.81 12.35
CA ILE A 82 5.68 10.19 11.46
C ILE A 82 5.76 11.69 11.11
N PRO A 83 6.83 12.15 10.41
CA PRO A 83 7.05 13.57 10.20
C PRO A 83 6.16 14.11 9.07
N SER A 84 5.19 14.97 9.42
CA SER A 84 4.56 15.91 8.48
C SER A 84 4.14 17.23 9.17
N PRO A 85 4.54 18.39 8.64
CA PRO A 85 4.16 19.67 9.22
C PRO A 85 2.67 19.98 8.98
N LEU A 86 2.11 20.83 9.83
CA LEU A 86 0.69 21.13 9.90
C LEU A 86 0.15 21.60 8.55
N LYS A 87 0.89 22.51 7.91
CA LYS A 87 0.60 23.06 6.57
C LYS A 87 0.48 22.01 5.46
N ASN A 88 1.05 20.81 5.63
CA ASN A 88 0.93 19.73 4.66
C ASN A 88 -0.29 18.86 4.95
N VAL A 89 -0.56 18.52 6.22
CA VAL A 89 -1.67 17.61 6.57
C VAL A 89 -3.04 18.29 6.52
N GLU A 90 -3.12 19.61 6.74
CA GLU A 90 -4.39 20.35 6.79
C GLU A 90 -4.90 20.83 5.43
N LYS A 91 -4.21 20.50 4.32
CA LYS A 91 -4.66 20.92 3.00
C LYS A 91 -6.07 20.39 2.73
N THR A 92 -7.01 21.28 2.45
CA THR A 92 -8.45 20.99 2.38
C THR A 92 -8.78 19.81 1.47
N PHE A 93 -8.10 19.70 0.32
CA PHE A 93 -8.35 18.63 -0.64
C PHE A 93 -7.99 17.22 -0.14
N LEU A 94 -7.16 17.11 0.91
CA LEU A 94 -6.79 15.82 1.51
C LEU A 94 -7.88 15.26 2.42
N LYS A 95 -8.79 16.10 2.93
CA LYS A 95 -9.80 15.71 3.93
C LYS A 95 -10.64 14.51 3.49
N LYS A 96 -10.93 14.40 2.19
CA LYS A 96 -11.73 13.31 1.61
C LYS A 96 -10.99 11.97 1.51
N TYR A 97 -9.66 11.95 1.66
CA TYR A 97 -8.86 10.74 1.48
C TYR A 97 -8.51 10.04 2.80
N TRP A 98 -8.62 10.72 3.95
CA TRP A 98 -8.08 10.20 5.20
C TRP A 98 -8.78 8.94 5.70
N ALA A 99 -7.97 7.94 6.02
CA ALA A 99 -8.35 6.69 6.65
C ALA A 99 -7.42 6.37 7.83
N LYS A 100 -7.98 5.74 8.86
CA LYS A 100 -7.30 5.45 10.13
C LYS A 100 -6.24 4.38 9.97
N TRP A 101 -5.20 4.45 10.80
CA TRP A 101 -4.33 3.30 11.02
C TRP A 101 -5.07 2.24 11.85
N LYS A 102 -5.47 1.15 11.19
CA LYS A 102 -6.11 -0.01 11.84
C LYS A 102 -5.47 -1.30 11.38
N ALA A 103 -5.09 -2.13 12.35
CA ALA A 103 -4.34 -3.36 12.13
C ALA A 103 -4.68 -4.41 13.20
N VAL A 104 -5.97 -4.58 13.54
CA VAL A 104 -6.42 -5.48 14.61
C VAL A 104 -6.04 -6.92 14.27
N HIS A 105 -6.22 -7.31 13.01
CA HIS A 105 -5.90 -8.66 12.51
C HIS A 105 -4.44 -9.06 12.68
N THR A 106 -3.53 -8.10 12.84
CA THR A 106 -2.11 -8.37 13.12
C THR A 106 -1.65 -7.96 14.52
N GLY A 107 -2.58 -7.47 15.36
CA GLY A 107 -2.28 -6.97 16.71
C GLY A 107 -1.44 -5.69 16.75
N ARG A 108 -1.41 -4.91 15.65
CA ARG A 108 -0.48 -3.75 15.50
C ARG A 108 -1.14 -2.39 15.53
N CYS A 109 -2.41 -2.27 15.94
CA CYS A 109 -3.09 -0.95 16.02
C CYS A 109 -2.32 0.08 16.85
N ARG A 110 -1.65 -0.35 17.92
CA ARG A 110 -0.86 0.53 18.81
C ARG A 110 0.60 0.69 18.39
N ALA A 111 1.06 -0.02 17.36
CA ALA A 111 2.40 0.12 16.82
C ALA A 111 2.36 1.06 15.60
N MET A 112 2.90 2.27 15.75
CA MET A 112 2.80 3.29 14.71
C MET A 112 3.56 2.91 13.44
N PRO A 113 3.00 3.20 12.25
CA PRO A 113 3.59 2.71 11.02
C PRO A 113 4.81 3.55 10.61
N HIS A 114 5.95 2.89 10.48
CA HIS A 114 7.08 3.38 9.68
C HIS A 114 7.20 2.66 8.32
N ILE A 115 6.37 1.66 8.06
CA ILE A 115 6.25 0.99 6.76
C ILE A 115 5.58 1.92 5.73
N LYS A 116 5.82 1.69 4.44
CA LYS A 116 5.13 2.37 3.34
C LYS A 116 4.66 1.33 2.32
N THR A 117 3.35 1.28 2.09
CA THR A 117 2.76 0.39 1.10
C THR A 117 1.74 1.10 0.22
N PHE A 118 1.68 0.67 -1.03
CA PHE A 118 0.70 1.14 -2.01
C PHE A 118 0.04 -0.08 -2.62
N THR A 119 -1.27 -0.08 -2.82
CA THR A 119 -1.98 -1.22 -3.41
C THR A 119 -3.25 -0.79 -4.12
N ARG A 120 -3.69 -1.58 -5.11
CA ARG A 120 -5.05 -1.57 -5.64
C ARG A 120 -5.74 -2.85 -5.16
N TYR A 121 -6.95 -2.74 -4.64
CA TYR A 121 -7.64 -3.87 -4.02
C TYR A 121 -9.13 -3.90 -4.36
N ASN A 122 -9.76 -5.05 -4.12
CA ASN A 122 -11.20 -5.22 -4.04
C ASN A 122 -11.50 -6.24 -2.91
N GLY A 123 -12.17 -5.80 -1.84
CA GLY A 123 -12.36 -6.61 -0.64
C GLY A 123 -11.03 -7.04 -0.02
N GLN A 124 -10.74 -8.34 -0.02
CA GLN A 124 -9.46 -8.91 0.43
C GLN A 124 -8.55 -9.36 -0.72
N LYS A 125 -8.93 -9.14 -1.97
CA LYS A 125 -8.12 -9.44 -3.15
C LYS A 125 -7.31 -8.22 -3.57
N LEU A 126 -6.10 -8.44 -4.06
CA LEU A 126 -5.15 -7.40 -4.43
C LEU A 126 -4.82 -7.52 -5.92
N ALA A 127 -4.95 -6.42 -6.66
CA ALA A 127 -4.45 -6.39 -8.04
C ALA A 127 -2.91 -6.40 -8.01
N TRP A 128 -2.32 -5.66 -7.07
CA TRP A 128 -0.88 -5.58 -6.84
C TRP A 128 -0.61 -4.99 -5.45
N LEU A 129 0.56 -5.27 -4.88
CA LEU A 129 1.03 -4.65 -3.64
C LEU A 129 2.46 -4.14 -3.85
N LEU A 130 2.72 -2.89 -3.49
CA LEU A 130 4.05 -2.31 -3.47
C LEU A 130 4.47 -2.10 -2.01
N LEU A 131 5.63 -2.65 -1.63
CA LEU A 131 6.35 -2.33 -0.40
C LEU A 131 7.57 -1.48 -0.77
N THR A 132 7.74 -0.31 -0.16
CA THR A 132 8.77 0.65 -0.59
C THR A 132 9.28 1.50 0.57
N SER A 133 10.40 2.21 0.36
CA SER A 133 10.84 3.32 1.23
C SER A 133 10.09 4.64 0.93
N ALA A 134 9.51 4.77 -0.26
CA ALA A 134 8.92 6.00 -0.77
C ALA A 134 7.68 6.45 0.04
N ASN A 135 7.82 7.57 0.74
CA ASN A 135 6.71 8.30 1.35
C ASN A 135 5.85 9.02 0.30
N LEU A 136 4.67 9.51 0.68
CA LEU A 136 3.82 10.28 -0.23
C LEU A 136 4.36 11.70 -0.41
N SER A 137 5.29 11.85 -1.35
CA SER A 137 5.92 13.13 -1.68
C SER A 137 6.36 13.21 -3.15
N LYS A 138 6.41 14.45 -3.66
CA LYS A 138 7.02 14.76 -4.97
C LYS A 138 8.50 14.40 -5.05
N ALA A 139 9.21 14.47 -3.91
CA ALA A 139 10.64 14.17 -3.86
C ALA A 139 10.92 12.68 -4.13
N ALA A 140 10.11 11.79 -3.55
CA ALA A 140 10.21 10.34 -3.68
C ALA A 140 9.66 9.83 -5.02
N TRP A 141 8.48 10.30 -5.43
CA TRP A 141 7.77 9.77 -6.61
C TRP A 141 8.04 10.53 -7.90
N GLY A 142 8.59 11.72 -7.78
CA GLY A 142 8.84 12.66 -8.86
C GLY A 142 7.70 13.63 -9.11
N ALA A 143 8.02 14.72 -9.79
CA ALA A 143 7.05 15.68 -10.31
C ALA A 143 7.41 16.05 -11.75
N LEU A 144 6.41 16.16 -12.61
CA LEU A 144 6.58 16.62 -13.99
C LEU A 144 6.97 18.10 -14.04
N GLN A 145 7.95 18.41 -14.88
CA GLN A 145 8.53 19.74 -15.13
C GLN A 145 8.69 19.96 -16.63
N LYS A 146 9.03 21.20 -17.03
CA LYS A 146 9.30 21.59 -18.43
C LYS A 146 8.18 21.12 -19.37
N ASN A 147 6.95 21.57 -19.12
CA ASN A 147 5.76 21.19 -19.90
C ASN A 147 5.57 19.66 -20.00
N ASN A 148 5.71 18.96 -18.87
CA ASN A 148 5.58 17.50 -18.76
C ASN A 148 6.61 16.66 -19.54
N SER A 149 7.68 17.27 -20.06
CA SER A 149 8.75 16.54 -20.77
C SER A 149 9.81 15.93 -19.84
N GLN A 150 9.88 16.38 -18.58
CA GLN A 150 10.89 15.92 -17.62
C GLN A 150 10.23 15.48 -16.31
N LEU A 151 10.54 14.27 -15.84
CA LEU A 151 10.21 13.83 -14.48
C LEU A 151 11.39 14.12 -13.55
N MET A 152 11.17 14.94 -12.52
CA MET A 152 12.21 15.33 -11.56
C MET A 152 12.02 14.61 -10.22
N ILE A 153 12.99 13.78 -9.84
CA ILE A 153 13.04 13.02 -8.58
C ILE A 153 14.18 13.58 -7.73
N ARG A 154 13.97 13.73 -6.41
CA ARG A 154 14.94 14.35 -5.48
C ARG A 154 15.51 13.39 -4.44
N SER A 155 14.95 12.19 -4.34
CA SER A 155 15.28 11.21 -3.31
C SER A 155 15.62 9.85 -3.92
N TYR A 156 16.51 9.11 -3.27
CA TYR A 156 16.74 7.70 -3.58
C TYR A 156 15.70 6.87 -2.85
N GLU A 157 14.95 6.08 -3.60
CA GLU A 157 13.89 5.23 -3.07
C GLU A 157 13.95 3.86 -3.74
N LEU A 158 13.60 2.81 -2.99
CA LEU A 158 13.57 1.45 -3.49
C LEU A 158 12.34 0.71 -2.95
N GLY A 159 11.78 -0.17 -3.76
CA GLY A 159 10.66 -1.00 -3.36
C GLY A 159 10.55 -2.28 -4.19
N VAL A 160 9.73 -3.20 -3.70
CA VAL A 160 9.39 -4.48 -4.33
C VAL A 160 7.90 -4.48 -4.64
N LEU A 161 7.57 -4.73 -5.90
CA LEU A 161 6.21 -4.81 -6.41
C LEU A 161 5.81 -6.29 -6.55
N PHE A 162 4.75 -6.67 -5.85
CA PHE A 162 4.12 -7.98 -5.94
C PHE A 162 3.00 -7.91 -6.97
N LEU A 163 3.12 -8.73 -8.01
CA LEU A 163 2.16 -8.84 -9.10
C LEU A 163 1.66 -10.29 -9.21
N PRO A 164 0.43 -10.48 -9.70
CA PRO A 164 -0.03 -11.78 -10.14
C PRO A 164 0.92 -12.36 -11.18
N SER A 165 1.25 -13.64 -11.05
CA SER A 165 2.14 -14.35 -11.98
C SER A 165 1.36 -15.36 -12.80
N LEU A 166 1.75 -15.49 -14.06
CA LEU A 166 1.36 -16.61 -14.91
C LEU A 166 2.14 -17.85 -14.44
N ILE A 167 1.50 -18.71 -13.65
CA ILE A 167 2.19 -19.87 -13.10
C ILE A 167 2.11 -21.03 -14.10
N ARG A 168 3.27 -21.45 -14.61
CA ARG A 168 3.48 -22.85 -14.99
C ARG A 168 3.74 -23.63 -13.69
N ARG A 169 2.89 -24.60 -13.33
CA ARG A 169 3.14 -25.47 -12.14
C ARG A 169 4.43 -26.29 -12.32
N PRO A 170 5.07 -26.81 -11.25
CA PRO A 170 5.79 -26.12 -10.17
C PRO A 170 7.32 -26.35 -10.30
N GLY A 171 8.18 -25.56 -9.63
CA GLY A 171 9.60 -25.96 -9.54
C GLY A 171 10.63 -24.97 -8.98
N TYR A 172 10.34 -23.68 -8.82
CA TYR A 172 11.36 -22.75 -8.31
C TYR A 172 10.95 -22.22 -6.94
N GLY A 173 11.40 -22.93 -5.90
CA GLY A 173 11.47 -22.37 -4.56
C GLY A 173 12.57 -21.30 -4.54
N PHE A 174 12.24 -20.09 -4.10
CA PHE A 174 13.25 -19.09 -3.77
C PHE A 174 13.51 -19.18 -2.27
N SER A 175 14.75 -19.47 -1.90
CA SER A 175 15.19 -19.49 -0.50
C SER A 175 16.42 -18.60 -0.35
N CYS A 176 16.36 -17.65 0.58
CA CYS A 176 17.52 -16.87 1.03
C CYS A 176 18.37 -17.61 2.07
N THR A 177 18.05 -18.88 2.35
CA THR A 177 18.83 -19.76 3.23
C THR A 177 19.24 -21.00 2.44
N LYS A 178 20.43 -21.56 2.72
CA LYS A 178 20.87 -22.79 2.06
C LYS A 178 19.84 -23.88 2.33
N ILE A 179 19.13 -24.31 1.29
CA ILE A 179 18.27 -25.48 1.38
C ILE A 179 19.20 -26.67 1.61
N GLY A 180 19.22 -27.20 2.83
CA GLY A 180 19.72 -28.56 3.05
C GLY A 180 18.85 -29.49 2.21
N ASN A 181 19.48 -30.35 1.41
CA ASN A 181 18.86 -31.29 0.47
C ASN A 181 17.58 -31.94 1.05
N GLY A 182 16.42 -31.36 0.74
CA GLY A 182 15.10 -31.96 0.95
C GLY A 182 14.67 -32.75 -0.29
N PRO A 183 13.69 -33.68 -0.16
CA PRO A 183 13.50 -34.77 -1.11
C PRO A 183 13.18 -34.25 -2.51
N GLN A 184 13.89 -34.77 -3.51
CA GLN A 184 13.50 -34.59 -4.91
C GLN A 184 12.15 -35.31 -5.12
N ASP A 185 11.09 -34.54 -5.34
CA ASP A 185 9.81 -35.07 -5.81
C ASP A 185 10.00 -35.64 -7.22
N LYS A 186 10.27 -36.95 -7.27
CA LYS A 186 10.20 -37.76 -8.48
C LYS A 186 8.77 -38.24 -8.67
N HIS A 187 7.90 -37.39 -9.22
CA HIS A 187 6.68 -37.91 -9.87
C HIS A 187 6.58 -37.43 -11.32
N ALA A 188 6.51 -38.44 -12.18
CA ALA A 188 6.70 -38.45 -13.61
C ALA A 188 5.67 -37.65 -14.41
N SER A 189 6.09 -37.26 -15.61
CA SER A 189 5.27 -36.78 -16.72
C SER A 189 4.04 -37.65 -16.99
N LYS A 190 2.89 -36.99 -17.23
CA LYS A 190 1.97 -37.35 -18.31
C LYS A 190 1.63 -36.10 -19.11
N LYS A 191 1.72 -36.21 -20.44
CA LYS A 191 1.32 -35.21 -21.43
C LYS A 191 -0.20 -35.06 -21.49
N SER A 192 -0.62 -33.90 -22.00
CA SER A 192 -1.95 -33.58 -22.56
C SER A 192 -3.01 -33.06 -21.57
N GLU A 193 -2.96 -31.76 -21.31
CA GLU A 193 -4.15 -30.91 -21.41
C GLU A 193 -3.66 -29.51 -21.77
N GLN A 194 -4.45 -28.76 -22.55
CA GLN A 194 -4.27 -27.32 -22.72
C GLN A 194 -4.42 -26.67 -21.34
N SER A 195 -3.34 -26.66 -20.55
CA SER A 195 -3.35 -26.07 -19.23
C SER A 195 -3.49 -24.57 -19.43
N LYS A 196 -4.73 -24.07 -19.35
CA LYS A 196 -5.01 -22.64 -19.25
C LYS A 196 -4.02 -22.07 -18.24
N LEU A 197 -3.20 -21.11 -18.68
CA LEU A 197 -2.32 -20.40 -17.77
C LEU A 197 -3.21 -19.74 -16.73
N LEU A 198 -3.19 -20.28 -15.51
CA LEU A 198 -3.93 -19.72 -14.39
C LEU A 198 -3.04 -18.67 -13.72
N MET A 199 -3.52 -17.44 -13.76
CA MET A 199 -2.91 -16.35 -13.03
C MET A 199 -3.03 -16.61 -11.53
N SER A 200 -1.97 -16.36 -10.76
CA SER A 200 -2.05 -16.42 -9.30
C SER A 200 -2.97 -15.34 -8.76
N LYS A 201 -3.78 -15.62 -7.74
CA LYS A 201 -4.53 -14.60 -7.02
C LYS A 201 -3.71 -14.06 -5.85
N LEU A 202 -3.55 -12.75 -5.76
CA LEU A 202 -2.98 -12.11 -4.58
C LEU A 202 -4.11 -11.74 -3.62
N VAL A 203 -4.00 -12.15 -2.36
CA VAL A 203 -5.02 -11.87 -1.34
C VAL A 203 -4.36 -11.46 -0.01
N THR A 204 -5.13 -10.85 0.89
CA THR A 204 -4.65 -10.57 2.25
C THR A 204 -4.62 -11.83 3.11
N LEU A 205 -4.00 -11.74 4.30
CA LEU A 205 -4.09 -12.82 5.30
C LEU A 205 -5.51 -13.05 5.81
N SER A 206 -6.37 -12.04 5.77
CA SER A 206 -7.76 -12.09 6.22
C SER A 206 -8.74 -12.63 5.17
N TRP A 207 -8.24 -13.07 4.00
CA TRP A 207 -9.10 -13.68 2.99
C TRP A 207 -9.54 -15.08 3.41
N GLU A 208 -10.85 -15.33 3.41
CA GLU A 208 -11.42 -16.66 3.65
C GLU A 208 -11.58 -17.39 2.31
N GLU A 209 -11.13 -18.64 2.27
CA GLU A 209 -11.09 -19.40 1.02
C GLU A 209 -12.49 -19.82 0.58
N THR A 210 -12.90 -19.31 -0.59
CA THR A 210 -14.11 -19.80 -1.26
C THR A 210 -13.78 -21.11 -1.96
N ALA A 211 -14.64 -22.13 -1.80
CA ALA A 211 -14.41 -23.53 -2.18
C ALA A 211 -14.08 -23.84 -3.66
N ASP A 212 -13.92 -22.83 -4.53
CA ASP A 212 -14.03 -22.99 -5.99
C ASP A 212 -12.94 -22.25 -6.80
N SER A 213 -11.67 -22.38 -6.39
CA SER A 213 -10.55 -21.70 -7.06
C SER A 213 -9.45 -22.66 -7.50
N PHE A 214 -9.40 -22.99 -8.79
CA PHE A 214 -8.25 -23.67 -9.42
C PHE A 214 -6.98 -22.80 -9.51
N SER A 215 -7.07 -21.50 -9.20
CA SER A 215 -5.94 -20.57 -9.18
C SER A 215 -5.11 -20.71 -7.91
N ARG A 216 -3.78 -20.67 -8.04
CA ARG A 216 -2.89 -20.60 -6.88
C ARG A 216 -3.09 -19.28 -6.16
N VAL A 217 -3.42 -19.35 -4.87
CA VAL A 217 -3.58 -18.19 -4.00
C VAL A 217 -2.24 -17.87 -3.34
N ILE A 218 -1.83 -16.60 -3.39
CA ILE A 218 -0.67 -16.05 -2.71
C ILE A 218 -1.18 -15.05 -1.67
N ARG A 219 -1.01 -15.40 -0.39
CA ARG A 219 -1.40 -14.53 0.73
C ARG A 219 -0.27 -13.54 1.04
N LEU A 220 -0.57 -12.25 1.02
CA LEU A 220 0.36 -11.16 1.34
C LEU A 220 -0.01 -10.51 2.68
N PRO A 221 0.97 -10.21 3.55
CA PRO A 221 0.74 -9.62 4.86
C PRO A 221 0.50 -8.11 4.76
N VAL A 222 -0.66 -7.70 4.23
CA VAL A 222 -1.06 -6.29 4.26
C VAL A 222 -1.16 -5.83 5.73
N PRO A 223 -0.41 -4.80 6.14
CA PRO A 223 -0.18 -4.49 7.56
C PRO A 223 -1.36 -3.77 8.22
N TYR A 224 -2.39 -3.41 7.46
CA TYR A 224 -3.59 -2.72 7.90
C TYR A 224 -4.85 -3.40 7.35
N GLU A 225 -5.99 -3.06 7.92
CA GLU A 225 -7.30 -3.59 7.51
C GLU A 225 -7.72 -3.03 6.14
N LEU A 226 -8.33 -3.91 5.33
CA LEU A 226 -9.02 -3.56 4.10
C LEU A 226 -10.51 -3.92 4.25
N PRO A 227 -11.44 -3.08 3.77
CA PRO A 227 -11.22 -1.71 3.32
C PRO A 227 -10.76 -0.79 4.48
N PRO A 228 -9.93 0.25 4.23
CA PRO A 228 -9.52 1.19 5.28
C PRO A 228 -10.72 1.92 5.87
N GLN A 229 -10.74 2.09 7.20
CA GLN A 229 -11.78 2.87 7.87
C GLN A 229 -11.54 4.37 7.65
N PRO A 230 -12.48 5.13 7.05
CA PRO A 230 -12.37 6.57 6.92
C PRO A 230 -12.28 7.29 8.27
N TYR A 231 -11.71 8.49 8.27
CA TYR A 231 -11.78 9.39 9.43
C TYR A 231 -13.24 9.80 9.71
N SER A 232 -13.60 9.90 10.99
CA SER A 232 -14.81 10.57 11.47
C SER A 232 -14.59 12.08 11.58
N ALA A 233 -15.65 12.83 11.91
CA ALA A 233 -15.57 14.29 12.04
C ALA A 233 -14.68 14.76 13.21
N GLU A 234 -14.46 13.88 14.19
CA GLU A 234 -13.67 14.14 15.39
C GLU A 234 -12.19 13.78 15.22
N ASP A 235 -11.86 13.02 14.18
CA ASP A 235 -10.48 12.61 13.93
C ASP A 235 -9.65 13.78 13.41
N VAL A 236 -8.42 13.82 13.89
CA VAL A 236 -7.44 14.83 13.52
C VAL A 236 -6.19 14.11 13.02
N PRO A 237 -5.66 14.43 11.83
CA PRO A 237 -4.42 13.82 11.36
C PRO A 237 -3.24 14.25 12.25
N TRP A 238 -2.33 13.31 12.52
CA TRP A 238 -1.10 13.63 13.26
C TRP A 238 -0.24 14.64 12.49
N SER A 239 0.35 15.58 13.22
CA SER A 239 1.34 16.53 12.73
C SER A 239 2.38 16.83 13.80
N TRP A 240 3.67 16.74 13.46
CA TRP A 240 4.74 16.84 14.46
C TRP A 240 4.98 18.26 15.00
N ASP A 241 4.57 19.32 14.27
CA ASP A 241 4.76 20.72 14.67
C ASP A 241 3.49 21.35 15.29
N ARG A 242 2.42 20.57 15.49
CA ARG A 242 1.24 20.99 16.26
C ARG A 242 1.44 20.70 17.75
N GLN A 243 0.91 21.55 18.62
CA GLN A 243 0.86 21.29 20.06
C GLN A 243 -0.36 20.42 20.45
N TYR A 244 -0.14 19.45 21.33
CA TYR A 244 -1.17 18.56 21.87
C TYR A 244 -1.08 18.51 23.39
N SER A 245 -2.11 19.02 24.07
CA SER A 245 -2.14 19.16 25.54
C SER A 245 -2.74 17.96 26.28
N LYS A 246 -3.44 17.05 25.58
CA LYS A 246 -3.92 15.80 26.17
C LYS A 246 -2.72 14.91 26.50
N LYS A 247 -2.76 14.20 27.63
CA LYS A 247 -1.69 13.30 28.03
C LYS A 247 -1.70 12.00 27.21
N ASP A 248 -0.53 11.51 26.82
CA ASP A 248 -0.34 10.19 26.22
C ASP A 248 -0.29 9.06 27.27
N VAL A 249 0.01 7.84 26.81
CA VAL A 249 0.14 6.65 27.67
C VAL A 249 1.26 6.74 28.72
N TYR A 250 2.15 7.73 28.62
CA TYR A 250 3.23 8.04 29.56
C TYR A 250 2.98 9.32 30.35
N SER A 251 1.74 9.83 30.35
CA SER A 251 1.37 11.09 30.97
C SER A 251 2.08 12.33 30.41
N GLN A 252 2.61 12.26 29.18
CA GLN A 252 3.32 13.33 28.50
C GLN A 252 2.41 14.09 27.53
N VAL A 253 2.74 15.36 27.28
CA VAL A 253 2.15 16.21 26.23
C VAL A 253 3.11 16.33 25.04
N TRP A 254 2.68 16.95 23.95
CA TRP A 254 3.53 17.19 22.78
C TRP A 254 3.56 18.67 22.34
N PRO A 255 4.72 19.25 22.04
CA PRO A 255 6.06 18.68 22.26
C PRO A 255 6.32 18.45 23.76
N ARG A 256 7.25 17.54 24.08
CA ARG A 256 7.63 17.33 25.48
C ARG A 256 8.24 18.61 26.04
N HIS A 257 7.82 19.01 27.23
CA HIS A 257 8.54 20.02 27.99
C HIS A 257 9.89 19.41 28.38
N VAL A 258 10.98 19.99 27.86
CA VAL A 258 12.35 19.64 28.23
C VAL A 258 12.65 20.19 29.62
#